data_AF-A0A6B0VIH4-F1
#
_entry.id   AF-A0A6B0VIH4-F1
#
_cell.length_a   1.000
_cell.length_b   1.000
_cell.length_c   1.000
_cell.angle_alpha   90.00
_cell.angle_beta   90.00
_cell.angle_gamma   90.00
#
_symmetry.space_group_name_H-M   'P 1'
#
loop_
_entity.id
_entity.type
_entity.pdbx_description
1 polymer ?
#
loop_
_entity_poly.entity_id
_entity_poly.type
_entity_poly.pdbx_seq_one_letter_code
_entity_poly.pdbx_strand_id
1 'polypeptide(L)'
;MRALQEEFGKKLVIVLDNAPYFIAKHLKKQAAKAGLLLEYLPSYAPEMNPLEQCWRQVNEGRANKLYRTLSELKAYLTSKLPTLHSPRIYEYLC
;
A
#
# COMPACT_ATOMS: atom_id res chain seq x y z
N MET A 1 -17.04 -0.93 -4.55
CA MET A 1 -17.32 -1.75 -3.35
C MET A 1 -17.97 -3.08 -3.70
N ARG A 2 -19.15 -3.15 -4.35
CA ARG A 2 -19.77 -4.44 -4.72
C ARG A 2 -18.86 -5.37 -5.54
N ALA A 3 -18.26 -4.87 -6.62
CA ALA A 3 -17.33 -5.68 -7.43
C ALA A 3 -16.15 -6.25 -6.61
N LEU A 4 -15.53 -5.43 -5.76
CA LEU A 4 -14.46 -5.90 -4.86
C LEU A 4 -14.95 -6.92 -3.83
N GLN A 5 -16.19 -6.77 -3.33
CA GLN A 5 -16.77 -7.73 -2.38
C GLN A 5 -17.20 -9.04 -3.03
N GLU A 6 -17.59 -9.00 -4.31
CA GLU A 6 -17.88 -10.18 -5.13
C GLU A 6 -16.59 -10.95 -5.45
N GLU A 7 -15.50 -10.25 -5.73
CA GLU A 7 -14.21 -10.84 -6.08
C GLU A 7 -13.41 -11.33 -4.86
N PHE A 8 -13.33 -10.52 -3.80
CA PHE A 8 -12.45 -10.76 -2.64
C PHE A 8 -13.21 -11.11 -1.35
N GLY A 9 -14.54 -11.15 -1.40
CA GLY A 9 -15.40 -11.51 -0.27
C GLY A 9 -16.01 -10.32 0.47
N LYS A 10 -17.03 -10.62 1.29
CA LYS A 10 -17.88 -9.60 1.92
C LYS A 10 -17.14 -8.66 2.87
N LYS A 11 -16.13 -9.17 3.59
CA LYS A 11 -15.33 -8.41 4.55
C LYS A 11 -14.02 -7.99 3.90
N LEU A 12 -13.84 -6.68 3.75
CA LEU A 12 -12.64 -6.09 3.20
C LEU A 12 -11.91 -5.33 4.30
N VAL A 13 -10.61 -5.61 4.44
CA VAL A 13 -9.73 -4.98 5.43
C VAL A 13 -8.67 -4.19 4.68
N ILE A 14 -8.44 -2.95 5.12
CA ILE A 14 -7.32 -2.11 4.68
C ILE A 14 -6.36 -2.00 5.86
N VAL A 15 -5.13 -2.44 5.66
CA VAL A 15 -4.04 -2.30 6.63
C VAL A 15 -3.27 -1.03 6.30
N LEU A 16 -3.11 -0.13 7.28
CA LEU A 16 -2.47 1.16 7.15
C LEU A 16 -1.32 1.33 8.15
N ASP A 17 -0.35 2.17 7.83
CA ASP A 17 0.59 2.67 8.82
C ASP A 17 -0.06 3.75 9.71
N ASN A 18 0.67 4.20 10.73
CA ASN A 18 0.20 5.23 11.67
C ASN A 18 0.41 6.67 11.16
N ALA A 19 0.51 6.91 9.85
CA ALA A 19 0.64 8.28 9.37
C ALA A 19 -0.56 9.14 9.82
N PRO A 20 -0.34 10.39 10.29
CA PRO A 20 -1.41 11.18 10.92
C PRO A 20 -2.66 11.38 10.06
N TYR A 21 -2.50 11.42 8.74
CA TYR A 21 -3.61 11.55 7.78
C TYR A 21 -4.46 10.27 7.68
N PHE A 22 -3.92 9.08 7.98
CA PHE A 22 -4.68 7.83 8.05
C PHE A 22 -5.42 7.65 9.38
N ILE A 23 -5.05 8.39 10.42
CA ILE A 23 -5.70 8.34 11.74
C ILE A 23 -6.85 9.35 11.83
N ALA A 24 -6.98 10.24 10.85
CA ALA A 24 -8.01 11.28 10.81
C ALA A 24 -9.43 10.69 10.94
N LYS A 25 -10.26 11.26 11.83
CA LYS A 25 -11.65 10.85 12.07
C LYS A 25 -12.48 10.79 10.79
N HIS A 26 -12.21 11.67 9.85
CA HIS A 26 -12.91 11.73 8.58
C HIS A 26 -12.69 10.46 7.74
N LEU A 27 -11.45 9.95 7.67
CA LEU A 27 -11.14 8.72 6.96
C LEU A 27 -11.84 7.52 7.58
N LYS A 28 -11.77 7.38 8.92
CA LYS A 28 -12.45 6.29 9.65
C LYS A 28 -13.96 6.29 9.39
N LYS A 29 -14.59 7.47 9.36
CA LYS A 29 -16.02 7.61 9.05
C LYS A 29 -16.34 7.20 7.61
N GLN A 30 -15.50 7.57 6.64
CA GLN A 30 -15.69 7.17 5.25
C GLN A 30 -15.52 5.66 5.05
N ALA A 31 -14.48 5.07 5.65
CA ALA A 31 -14.24 3.63 5.59
C ALA A 31 -15.41 2.83 6.19
N ALA A 32 -15.89 3.23 7.37
CA ALA A 32 -17.06 2.61 7.99
C ALA A 32 -18.31 2.70 7.10
N LYS A 33 -18.58 3.85 6.49
CA LYS A 33 -19.71 4.02 5.54
C LYS A 33 -19.57 3.13 4.31
N ALA A 34 -18.34 2.86 3.86
CA ALA A 34 -18.05 1.98 2.75
C ALA A 34 -18.06 0.48 3.13
N GLY A 35 -18.21 0.14 4.42
CA GLY A 35 -18.12 -1.24 4.90
C GLY A 35 -16.69 -1.79 4.93
N LEU A 36 -15.69 -0.92 5.00
CA LEU A 36 -14.27 -1.26 5.08
C LEU A 36 -13.83 -1.30 6.54
N LEU A 37 -13.08 -2.33 6.89
CA LEU A 37 -12.37 -2.41 8.16
C LEU A 37 -10.99 -1.76 7.98
N LEU A 38 -10.60 -0.92 8.93
CA LEU A 38 -9.26 -0.33 8.97
C LEU A 38 -8.48 -0.98 10.11
N GLU A 39 -7.37 -1.61 9.77
CA GLU A 39 -6.40 -2.12 10.72
C GLU A 39 -5.11 -1.30 10.60
N TYR A 40 -4.42 -1.12 11.72
CA TYR A 40 -3.21 -0.31 11.77
C TYR A 40 -2.03 -1.16 12.20
N LEU A 41 -0.92 -1.01 11.50
CA LEU A 41 0.34 -1.64 11.90
C LEU A 41 0.80 -1.08 13.26
N PRO A 42 1.51 -1.87 14.08
CA PRO A 42 2.20 -1.37 15.26
C PRO A 42 3.13 -0.19 14.96
N SER A 43 3.20 0.75 15.91
CA SER A 43 4.08 1.92 15.79
C SER A 43 5.55 1.51 15.70
N TYR A 44 6.31 2.21 14.86
CA TYR A 44 7.75 2.04 14.68
C TYR A 44 8.20 0.63 14.23
N ALA A 45 7.32 -0.13 13.57
CA ALA A 45 7.61 -1.46 13.05
C ALA A 45 7.55 -1.52 11.50
N PRO A 46 8.46 -0.83 10.79
CA PRO A 46 8.47 -0.81 9.33
C PRO A 46 8.68 -2.20 8.71
N GLU A 47 9.35 -3.11 9.40
CA GLU A 47 9.53 -4.51 9.00
C GLU A 47 8.20 -5.27 8.83
N MET A 48 7.14 -4.80 9.49
CA MET A 48 5.80 -5.38 9.37
C MET A 48 4.95 -4.72 8.28
N ASN A 49 5.49 -3.71 7.57
CA ASN A 49 4.81 -3.10 6.44
C ASN A 49 5.21 -3.80 5.13
N PRO A 50 4.33 -4.58 4.48
CA PRO A 50 4.64 -5.27 3.24
C PRO A 50 5.02 -4.31 2.10
N LEU A 51 4.60 -3.04 2.16
CA LEU A 51 5.01 -2.03 1.17
C LEU A 51 6.51 -1.77 1.16
N GLU A 52 7.25 -2.02 2.26
CA GLU A 52 8.70 -1.87 2.28
C GLU A 52 9.39 -2.83 1.30
N GLN A 53 8.85 -4.03 1.08
CA GLN A 53 9.35 -4.95 0.07
C GLN A 53 9.09 -4.43 -1.35
N CYS A 54 7.92 -3.83 -1.59
CA CYS A 54 7.62 -3.16 -2.85
C CYS A 54 8.58 -1.99 -3.11
N TRP A 55 8.84 -1.16 -2.09
CA TRP A 55 9.79 -0.05 -2.19
C TRP A 55 11.21 -0.52 -2.48
N ARG A 56 11.66 -1.62 -1.87
CA ARG A 56 12.95 -2.24 -2.17
C ARG A 56 13.07 -2.59 -3.66
N GLN A 57 12.08 -3.28 -4.22
CA GLN A 57 12.06 -3.65 -5.65
C GLN A 57 12.06 -2.43 -6.59
N VAL A 58 11.35 -1.36 -6.24
CA VAL A 58 11.35 -0.10 -7.00
C VAL A 58 12.71 0.58 -6.95
N ASN A 59 13.35 0.59 -5.77
CA ASN A 59 14.65 1.23 -5.55
C ASN A 59 15.81 0.47 -6.20
N GLU A 60 15.80 -0.86 -6.17
CA GLU A 60 16.76 -1.71 -6.89
C GLU A 60 16.77 -1.40 -8.38
N GLY A 61 15.58 -1.28 -9.01
CA GLY A 61 15.46 -0.92 -10.43
C GLY A 61 15.89 0.51 -10.78
N ARG A 62 16.07 1.36 -9.75
CA ARG A 62 16.49 2.77 -9.86
C ARG A 62 17.97 2.97 -9.57
N ALA A 63 18.70 1.98 -9.02
CA ALA A 63 20.09 2.18 -8.62
C ALA A 63 20.89 2.88 -9.73
N ASN A 64 21.49 4.03 -9.40
CA ASN A 64 22.27 4.89 -10.30
C ASN A 64 21.51 5.57 -11.46
N LYS A 65 20.18 5.71 -11.39
CA LYS A 65 19.38 6.48 -12.35
C LYS A 65 18.97 7.84 -11.79
N LEU A 66 19.16 8.88 -12.59
CA LEU A 66 18.70 10.24 -12.31
C LEU A 66 17.54 10.58 -13.26
N TYR A 67 16.41 10.99 -12.69
CA TYR A 67 15.28 11.53 -13.45
C TYR A 67 15.33 13.06 -13.36
N ARG A 68 15.33 13.73 -14.51
CA ARG A 68 15.40 15.19 -14.61
C ARG A 68 14.02 15.83 -14.54
N THR A 69 12.97 15.08 -14.88
CA THR A 69 11.59 15.57 -14.89
C THR A 69 10.64 14.64 -14.16
N LEU A 70 9.50 15.18 -13.70
CA LEU A 70 8.42 14.39 -13.12
C LEU A 70 7.83 13.40 -14.14
N SER A 71 7.80 13.75 -15.42
CA SER A 71 7.30 12.89 -16.48
C SER A 71 8.19 11.65 -16.67
N GLU A 72 9.51 11.81 -16.62
CA GLU A 72 10.46 10.68 -16.65
C GLU A 72 10.25 9.74 -15.45
N LEU A 73 10.16 10.31 -14.24
CA LEU A 73 9.91 9.52 -13.03
C LEU A 73 8.57 8.78 -13.13
N LYS A 74 7.52 9.46 -13.60
CA LYS A 74 6.19 8.86 -13.77
C LYS A 74 6.22 7.72 -14.79
N ALA A 75 6.88 7.90 -15.94
CA ALA A 75 7.03 6.86 -16.95
C ALA A 75 7.75 5.62 -16.38
N TYR A 76 8.83 5.84 -15.62
CA TYR A 76 9.51 4.75 -14.92
C TYR A 76 8.57 4.02 -13.96
N LEU A 77 7.89 4.73 -13.06
CA LEU A 77 6.98 4.13 -12.09
C LEU A 77 5.84 3.36 -12.78
N THR A 78 5.23 3.93 -13.82
CA THR A 78 4.18 3.25 -14.59
C THR A 78 4.68 1.97 -15.25
N SER A 79 5.93 1.94 -15.73
CA SER A 79 6.52 0.71 -16.28
C SER A 79 6.91 -0.31 -15.21
N LYS A 80 7.35 0.15 -14.03
CA LYS A 80 7.92 -0.72 -12.99
C LYS A 80 6.85 -1.32 -12.08
N LEU A 81 5.83 -0.56 -11.69
CA LEU A 81 4.78 -1.01 -10.75
C LEU A 81 4.11 -2.34 -11.17
N PRO A 82 3.76 -2.58 -12.45
CA PRO A 82 3.17 -3.86 -12.87
C PRO A 82 4.12 -5.06 -12.77
N THR A 83 5.43 -4.81 -12.69
CA THR A 83 6.46 -5.85 -12.59
C THR A 83 6.80 -6.24 -11.16
N LEU A 84 6.20 -5.57 -10.17
CA LEU A 84 6.49 -5.85 -8.77
C LEU A 84 5.89 -7.19 -8.36
N HIS A 85 6.68 -7.98 -7.63
CA HIS A 85 6.18 -9.15 -6.94
C HIS A 85 5.40 -8.70 -5.72
N SER A 86 4.11 -9.06 -5.68
CA SER A 86 3.26 -8.74 -4.54
C SER A 86 3.72 -9.53 -3.32
N PRO A 87 3.96 -8.88 -2.16
CA PRO A 87 4.29 -9.57 -0.92
C PRO A 87 3.12 -10.42 -0.46
N ARG A 88 3.39 -11.59 0.11
CA ARG A 88 2.34 -12.41 0.72
C ARG A 88 1.98 -11.80 2.06
N ILE A 89 0.83 -11.15 2.13
CA ILE A 89 0.39 -10.43 3.35
C ILE A 89 0.46 -11.31 4.61
N TYR A 90 0.21 -12.61 4.52
CA TYR A 90 0.28 -13.54 5.65
C TYR A 90 1.68 -13.65 6.29
N GLU A 91 2.76 -13.31 5.56
CA GLU A 91 4.12 -13.26 6.12
C GLU A 91 4.31 -12.08 7.10
N TYR A 92 3.35 -11.15 7.12
CA TYR A 92 3.37 -9.92 7.91
C TYR A 92 2.25 -9.90 8.98
N LEU A 93 1.38 -10.90 8.99
CA LEU A 93 0.29 -11.05 9.96
C LEU A 93 0.67 -12.16 10.94
N CYS A 94 1.31 -11.79 12.05
CA CYS A 94 1.55 -12.68 13.19
C CYS A 94 0.29 -12.81 14.06
#